data_AF-A0A4Q2DZ97-F1
#
_entry.id   AF-A0A4Q2DZ97-F1
#
_cell.length_a   1.000
_cell.length_b   1.000
_cell.length_c   1.000
_cell.angle_alpha   90.00
_cell.angle_beta   90.00
_cell.angle_gamma   90.00
#
_symmetry.space_group_name_H-M   'P 1'
#
loop_
_entity.id
_entity.type
_entity.pdbx_description
1 polymer ?
#
loop_
_entity_poly.entity_id
_entity_poly.type
_entity_poly.pdbx_seq_one_letter_code
_entity_poly.pdbx_strand_id
1 'polypeptide(L)'
;MEDGLWKLRESLQEALDQIASSRSSLEIRSKAFDTIERHLASALSKQDDNETLDHFLALQYTFECNVPARLLSWITTAAQQLDTFAKGLTTGSDSQPPESHKLELFILTDQITQALSLIQGISLCHTASKDSLGRKYALEVLVDLLMASRHLPTVPNGSDRDPARKLRSSAPPLTSIVLDTLLCILVDSSTALRAFETANGPQAVVRILKRAGTPREVRMKCLEFLYFYLLDETNPTTSTEDPEPEPAPTPPQLPTAPATPIRPTKSFFRSILAVGIRKFNIIILIDVIECLVVNRCELGLLIP
;
A
#
# COMPACT_ATOMS: atom_id res chain seq x y z
N MET A 1 12.94 -8.85 -28.33
CA MET A 1 11.76 -8.90 -27.46
C MET A 1 12.12 -9.57 -26.14
N GLU A 2 12.67 -10.79 -26.15
CA GLU A 2 13.16 -11.49 -24.93
C GLU A 2 14.24 -10.72 -24.15
N ASP A 3 15.12 -9.97 -24.83
CA ASP A 3 16.19 -9.19 -24.19
C ASP A 3 15.69 -8.10 -23.23
N GLY A 4 14.50 -7.53 -23.47
CA GLY A 4 13.95 -6.47 -22.63
C GLY A 4 13.45 -7.00 -21.28
N LEU A 5 12.71 -8.10 -21.32
CA LEU A 5 12.23 -8.80 -20.12
C LEU A 5 13.39 -9.29 -19.26
N TRP A 6 14.44 -9.83 -19.88
CA TRP A 6 15.60 -10.36 -19.16
C TRP A 6 16.38 -9.26 -18.42
N LYS A 7 16.60 -8.10 -19.08
CA LYS A 7 17.23 -6.93 -18.45
C LYS A 7 16.40 -6.35 -17.32
N LEU A 8 15.07 -6.27 -17.49
CA LEU A 8 14.16 -5.84 -16.43
C LEU A 8 14.25 -6.77 -15.22
N ARG A 9 14.22 -8.09 -15.45
CA ARG A 9 14.34 -9.11 -14.41
C ARG A 9 15.65 -8.96 -13.63
N GLU A 10 16.79 -8.93 -14.32
CA GLU A 10 18.11 -8.82 -13.68
C GLU A 10 18.23 -7.55 -12.85
N SER A 11 17.80 -6.41 -13.41
CA SER A 11 17.82 -5.14 -12.69
C SER A 11 16.90 -5.13 -11.47
N LEU A 12 15.73 -5.77 -11.57
CA LEU A 12 14.77 -5.86 -10.47
C LEU A 12 15.28 -6.78 -9.35
N GLN A 13 15.87 -7.92 -9.69
CA GLN A 13 16.47 -8.85 -8.74
C GLN A 13 17.61 -8.20 -7.97
N GLU A 14 18.54 -7.54 -8.67
CA GLU A 14 19.65 -6.83 -8.04
C GLU A 14 19.13 -5.77 -7.04
N ALA A 15 18.15 -4.95 -7.45
CA ALA A 15 17.55 -3.96 -6.56
C ALA A 15 16.90 -4.61 -5.32
N LEU A 16 16.13 -5.69 -5.50
CA LEU A 16 15.48 -6.40 -4.39
C LEU A 16 16.47 -7.08 -3.44
N ASP A 17 17.61 -7.54 -3.96
CA ASP A 17 18.69 -8.10 -3.14
C ASP A 17 19.42 -7.01 -2.35
N GLN A 18 19.64 -5.84 -2.95
CA GLN A 18 20.18 -4.68 -2.23
C GLN A 18 19.24 -4.18 -1.11
N ILE A 19 17.92 -4.27 -1.30
CA ILE A 19 16.95 -3.94 -0.24
C ILE A 19 16.97 -4.97 0.88
N ALA A 20 16.94 -6.26 0.54
CA ALA A 20 16.89 -7.35 1.51
C ALA A 20 18.21 -7.56 2.28
N SER A 21 19.33 -7.17 1.69
CA SER A 21 20.66 -7.31 2.29
C SER A 21 20.82 -6.46 3.55
N SER A 22 21.19 -7.11 4.66
CA SER A 22 21.57 -6.46 5.91
C SER A 22 22.92 -5.72 5.82
N ARG A 23 23.70 -5.98 4.77
CA ARG A 23 25.02 -5.37 4.54
C ARG A 23 24.96 -4.14 3.66
N SER A 24 23.82 -3.88 3.02
CA SER A 24 23.66 -2.73 2.13
C SER A 24 23.50 -1.45 2.94
N SER A 25 24.23 -0.41 2.56
CA SER A 25 24.12 0.91 3.19
C SER A 25 22.75 1.53 2.92
N LEU A 26 22.39 2.55 3.69
CA LEU A 26 21.13 3.27 3.49
C LEU A 26 21.07 3.91 2.09
N GLU A 27 22.17 4.47 1.60
CA GLU A 27 22.23 5.10 0.28
C GLU A 27 22.05 4.08 -0.85
N ILE A 28 22.66 2.89 -0.73
CA ILE A 28 22.50 1.82 -1.70
C ILE A 28 21.04 1.35 -1.72
N ARG A 29 20.42 1.22 -0.54
CA ARG A 29 19.01 0.83 -0.43
C ARG A 29 18.08 1.88 -1.05
N SER A 30 18.30 3.16 -0.81
CA SER A 30 17.53 4.24 -1.46
C SER A 30 17.63 4.18 -2.99
N LYS A 31 18.83 3.98 -3.54
CA LYS A 31 19.02 3.80 -5.00
C LYS A 31 18.31 2.56 -5.53
N ALA A 32 18.25 1.50 -4.75
CA ALA A 32 17.53 0.29 -5.12
C ALA A 32 16.02 0.54 -5.19
N PHE A 33 15.43 1.21 -4.18
CA PHE A 33 14.04 1.64 -4.24
C PHE A 33 13.75 2.53 -5.45
N ASP A 34 14.59 3.53 -5.71
CA ASP A 34 14.50 4.39 -6.91
C ASP A 34 14.54 3.61 -8.22
N THR A 35 15.25 2.47 -8.23
CA THR A 35 15.33 1.61 -9.41
C THR A 35 14.02 0.88 -9.66
N ILE A 36 13.42 0.30 -8.61
CA ILE A 36 12.13 -0.37 -8.69
C ILE A 36 11.04 0.64 -9.07
N GLU A 37 11.08 1.83 -8.48
CA GLU A 37 10.16 2.92 -8.76
C GLU A 37 10.22 3.35 -10.22
N ARG A 38 11.42 3.56 -10.78
CA ARG A 38 11.59 3.89 -12.20
C ARG A 38 11.04 2.79 -13.11
N HIS A 39 11.24 1.52 -12.76
CA HIS A 39 10.69 0.40 -13.54
C HIS A 39 9.16 0.41 -13.53
N LEU A 40 8.54 0.61 -12.35
CA LEU A 40 7.08 0.71 -12.24
C LEU A 40 6.55 1.96 -12.98
N ALA A 41 7.19 3.11 -12.82
CA ALA A 41 6.80 4.34 -13.49
C ALA A 41 6.93 4.24 -15.02
N SER A 42 8.01 3.62 -15.51
CA SER A 42 8.19 3.33 -16.94
C SER A 42 7.09 2.40 -17.46
N ALA A 43 6.77 1.35 -16.70
CA ALA A 43 5.70 0.41 -17.04
C ALA A 43 4.31 1.07 -17.06
N LEU A 44 4.05 2.08 -16.23
CA LEU A 44 2.77 2.80 -16.17
C LEU A 44 2.69 3.99 -17.14
N SER A 45 3.79 4.39 -17.76
CA SER A 45 3.81 5.53 -18.69
C SER A 45 3.07 5.18 -19.98
N LYS A 46 2.08 6.02 -20.35
CA LYS A 46 1.24 5.83 -21.55
C LYS A 46 1.98 5.95 -22.89
N GLN A 47 3.28 6.29 -22.87
CA GLN A 47 4.09 6.42 -24.08
C GLN A 47 4.61 5.08 -24.61
N ASP A 48 4.69 4.04 -23.77
CA ASP A 48 5.13 2.70 -24.17
C ASP A 48 3.93 1.76 -24.42
N ASP A 49 4.14 0.76 -25.28
CA ASP A 49 3.20 -0.34 -25.49
C ASP A 49 2.87 -1.03 -24.15
N ASN A 50 1.63 -1.52 -23.99
CA ASN A 50 1.18 -2.30 -22.81
C ASN A 50 2.11 -3.48 -22.46
N GLU A 51 2.97 -3.90 -23.39
CA GLU A 51 3.98 -4.94 -23.25
C GLU A 51 4.94 -4.71 -22.06
N THR A 52 5.38 -3.46 -21.78
CA THR A 52 6.28 -3.20 -20.65
C THR A 52 5.59 -3.43 -19.31
N LEU A 53 4.31 -3.03 -19.20
CA LEU A 53 3.50 -3.30 -18.02
C LEU A 53 3.25 -4.80 -17.85
N ASP A 54 2.88 -5.49 -18.93
CA ASP A 54 2.65 -6.93 -18.92
C ASP A 54 3.90 -7.69 -18.48
N HIS A 55 5.08 -7.31 -18.96
CA HIS A 55 6.37 -7.87 -18.53
C HIS A 55 6.64 -7.62 -17.03
N PHE A 56 6.45 -6.39 -16.56
CA PHE A 56 6.64 -6.06 -15.15
C PHE A 56 5.68 -6.86 -14.25
N LEU A 57 4.41 -6.95 -14.63
CA LEU A 57 3.37 -7.70 -13.92
C LEU A 57 3.63 -9.21 -13.95
N ALA A 58 4.10 -9.75 -15.08
CA ALA A 58 4.47 -11.16 -15.20
C ALA A 58 5.57 -11.53 -14.18
N LEU A 59 6.55 -10.67 -13.97
CA LEU A 59 7.59 -10.87 -12.98
C LEU A 59 7.05 -10.93 -11.54
N GLN A 60 5.91 -10.29 -11.24
CA GLN A 60 5.30 -10.33 -9.89
C GLN A 60 4.74 -11.71 -9.53
N TYR A 61 4.51 -12.60 -10.50
CA TYR A 61 4.17 -14.00 -10.24
C TYR A 61 5.37 -14.86 -9.81
N THR A 62 6.60 -14.35 -9.96
CA THR A 62 7.81 -15.07 -9.58
C THR A 62 8.22 -14.72 -8.15
N PHE A 63 8.75 -15.68 -7.40
CA PHE A 63 9.20 -15.43 -6.03
C PHE A 63 10.41 -14.46 -5.97
N GLU A 64 11.24 -14.48 -7.01
CA GLU A 64 12.49 -13.69 -7.09
C GLU A 64 12.20 -12.21 -7.30
N CYS A 65 11.16 -11.90 -8.08
CA CYS A 65 10.84 -10.53 -8.49
C CYS A 65 9.53 -10.00 -7.90
N ASN A 66 8.82 -10.75 -7.04
CA ASN A 66 7.61 -10.26 -6.39
C ASN A 66 7.97 -9.14 -5.42
N VAL A 67 7.84 -7.89 -5.90
CA VAL A 67 8.24 -6.70 -5.17
C VAL A 67 7.47 -6.60 -3.84
N PRO A 68 6.13 -6.67 -3.81
CA PRO A 68 5.40 -6.52 -2.55
C PRO A 68 5.79 -7.56 -1.49
N ALA A 69 6.00 -8.83 -1.87
CA ALA A 69 6.42 -9.86 -0.92
C ALA A 69 7.81 -9.58 -0.33
N ARG A 70 8.76 -9.14 -1.16
CA ARG A 70 10.13 -8.80 -0.73
C ARG A 70 10.16 -7.54 0.13
N LEU A 71 9.41 -6.51 -0.26
CA LEU A 71 9.28 -5.27 0.51
C LEU A 71 8.60 -5.51 1.85
N LEU A 72 7.55 -6.32 1.90
CA LEU A 72 6.87 -6.69 3.14
C LEU A 72 7.84 -7.38 4.12
N SER A 73 8.65 -8.32 3.62
CA SER A 73 9.67 -8.98 4.45
C SER A 73 10.71 -8.00 5.00
N TRP A 74 11.11 -7.00 4.20
CA TRP A 74 12.04 -5.97 4.65
C TRP A 74 11.38 -5.02 5.67
N ILE A 75 10.11 -4.64 5.45
CA ILE A 75 9.32 -3.79 6.35
C ILE A 75 9.25 -4.39 7.76
N THR A 76 9.13 -5.71 7.90
CA THR A 76 9.15 -6.37 9.22
C THR A 76 10.39 -5.99 10.03
N THR A 77 11.57 -6.02 9.40
CA THR A 77 12.85 -5.64 10.04
C THR A 77 12.94 -4.13 10.23
N ALA A 78 12.50 -3.35 9.25
CA ALA A 78 12.52 -1.89 9.31
C ALA A 78 11.63 -1.34 10.43
N ALA A 79 10.47 -1.95 10.68
CA ALA A 79 9.56 -1.57 11.77
C ALA A 79 10.19 -1.77 13.16
N GLN A 80 10.99 -2.82 13.34
CA GLN A 80 11.73 -3.06 14.60
C GLN A 80 12.85 -2.01 14.81
N GLN A 81 13.55 -1.65 13.75
CA GLN A 81 14.54 -0.57 13.78
C GLN A 81 13.87 0.77 14.13
N LEU A 82 12.73 1.06 13.49
CA LEU A 82 11.94 2.26 13.74
C LEU A 82 11.55 2.40 15.22
N ASP A 83 11.06 1.33 15.84
CA ASP A 83 10.68 1.32 17.26
C ASP A 83 11.90 1.50 18.18
N THR A 84 13.05 0.93 17.81
CA THR A 84 14.32 1.10 18.54
C THR A 84 14.77 2.56 18.52
N PHE A 85 14.76 3.19 17.35
CA PHE A 85 15.09 4.61 17.21
C PHE A 85 14.09 5.49 17.96
N ALA A 86 12.79 5.21 17.86
CA ALA A 86 11.75 6.00 18.51
C ALA A 86 11.85 5.92 20.04
N LYS A 87 12.15 4.74 20.60
CA LYS A 87 12.39 4.59 22.06
C LYS A 87 13.63 5.35 22.52
N GLY A 88 14.71 5.30 21.74
CA GLY A 88 15.96 6.04 22.04
C GLY A 88 15.78 7.56 22.10
N LEU A 89 14.78 8.12 21.39
CA LEU A 89 14.43 9.54 21.48
C LEU A 89 13.67 9.91 22.77
N THR A 90 13.05 8.94 23.44
CA THR A 90 12.19 9.16 24.63
C THR A 90 12.89 8.88 25.96
N THR A 91 14.00 8.14 25.94
CA THR A 91 14.83 7.90 27.12
C THR A 91 15.62 9.17 27.45
N GLY A 92 15.07 9.99 28.35
CA GLY A 92 15.56 11.31 28.76
C GLY A 92 16.94 11.34 29.44
N SER A 93 18.00 10.97 28.71
CA SER A 93 19.32 11.55 29.00
C SER A 93 19.32 12.98 28.45
N ASP A 94 19.69 13.97 29.25
CA ASP A 94 19.85 15.39 28.85
C ASP A 94 20.82 15.60 27.67
N SER A 95 21.55 14.56 27.25
CA SER A 95 22.26 14.51 25.98
C SER A 95 21.28 14.33 24.81
N GLN A 96 21.07 15.43 24.06
CA GLN A 96 20.43 15.43 22.75
C GLN A 96 20.89 14.22 21.93
N PRO A 97 19.98 13.43 21.32
CA PRO A 97 20.36 12.28 20.53
C PRO A 97 21.31 12.71 19.41
N PRO A 98 22.36 11.92 19.11
CA PRO A 98 23.35 12.28 18.11
C PRO A 98 22.65 12.54 16.77
N GLU A 99 23.03 13.64 16.10
CA GLU A 99 22.40 14.07 14.84
C GLU A 99 22.42 12.97 13.76
N SER A 100 23.41 12.06 13.82
CA SER A 100 23.47 10.87 12.96
C SER A 100 22.24 9.96 13.10
N HIS A 101 21.75 9.70 14.31
CA HIS A 101 20.58 8.83 14.54
C HIS A 101 19.29 9.46 14.00
N LYS A 102 19.19 10.79 14.05
CA LYS A 102 18.03 11.51 13.46
C LYS A 102 18.04 11.40 11.94
N LEU A 103 19.21 11.50 11.31
CA LEU A 103 19.37 11.33 9.88
C LEU A 103 19.05 9.90 9.44
N GLU A 104 19.56 8.89 10.15
CA GLU A 104 19.25 7.49 9.87
C GLU A 104 17.75 7.20 10.01
N LEU A 105 17.11 7.70 11.06
CA LEU A 105 15.66 7.57 11.25
C LEU A 105 14.87 8.24 10.12
N PHE A 106 15.33 9.41 9.66
CA PHE A 106 14.72 10.12 8.55
C PHE A 106 14.82 9.29 7.26
N ILE A 107 16.01 8.81 6.91
CA ILE A 107 16.23 8.00 5.70
C ILE A 107 15.43 6.69 5.78
N LEU A 108 15.39 6.05 6.95
CA LEU A 108 14.58 4.83 7.15
C LEU A 108 13.09 5.10 6.94
N THR A 109 12.57 6.21 7.48
CA THR A 109 11.16 6.60 7.33
C THR A 109 10.81 6.88 5.86
N ASP A 110 11.73 7.54 5.14
CA ASP A 110 11.60 7.82 3.71
C ASP A 110 11.58 6.53 2.89
N GLN A 111 12.49 5.60 3.16
CA GLN A 111 12.53 4.28 2.52
C GLN A 111 11.26 3.46 2.78
N ILE A 112 10.74 3.47 4.02
CA ILE A 112 9.47 2.79 4.33
C ILE A 112 8.33 3.44 3.55
N THR A 113 8.29 4.78 3.48
CA THR A 113 7.28 5.51 2.70
C THR A 113 7.33 5.10 1.23
N GLN A 114 8.51 5.08 0.61
CA GLN A 114 8.70 4.65 -0.76
C GLN A 114 8.28 3.18 -0.97
N ALA A 115 8.60 2.29 -0.02
CA ALA A 115 8.19 0.89 -0.06
C ALA A 115 6.66 0.73 -0.04
N LEU A 116 5.97 1.50 0.80
CA LEU A 116 4.52 1.50 0.90
C LEU A 116 3.87 2.03 -0.38
N SER A 117 4.41 3.10 -0.98
CA SER A 117 3.94 3.61 -2.27
C SER A 117 4.10 2.60 -3.41
N LEU A 118 5.21 1.86 -3.45
CA LEU A 118 5.41 0.77 -4.41
C LEU A 118 4.40 -0.37 -4.19
N ILE A 119 4.15 -0.75 -2.94
CA ILE A 119 3.14 -1.76 -2.59
C ILE A 119 1.75 -1.30 -3.05
N GLN A 120 1.38 -0.04 -2.83
CA GLN A 120 0.11 0.52 -3.29
C GLN A 120 0.00 0.47 -4.82
N GLY A 121 1.00 1.01 -5.53
CA GLY A 121 1.01 1.02 -7.00
C GLY A 121 0.87 -0.38 -7.59
N ILE A 122 1.61 -1.36 -7.07
CA ILE A 122 1.53 -2.74 -7.54
C ILE A 122 0.20 -3.39 -7.16
N SER A 123 -0.36 -3.10 -5.98
CA SER A 123 -1.67 -3.64 -5.56
C SER A 123 -2.81 -3.17 -6.47
N LEU A 124 -2.71 -1.95 -7.01
CA LEU A 124 -3.70 -1.40 -7.94
C LEU A 124 -3.61 -2.03 -9.34
N CYS A 125 -2.44 -2.54 -9.73
CA CYS A 125 -2.22 -3.10 -11.07
C CYS A 125 -2.16 -4.64 -11.09
N HIS A 126 -1.90 -5.28 -9.95
CA HIS A 126 -1.67 -6.73 -9.85
C HIS A 126 -2.54 -7.38 -8.77
N THR A 127 -3.71 -7.90 -9.17
CA THR A 127 -4.69 -8.51 -8.26
C THR A 127 -4.09 -9.62 -7.40
N ALA A 128 -3.24 -10.50 -7.96
CA ALA A 128 -2.64 -11.60 -7.20
C ALA A 128 -1.69 -11.09 -6.08
N SER A 129 -0.99 -9.98 -6.28
CA SER A 129 -0.20 -9.35 -5.22
C SER A 129 -1.11 -8.74 -4.16
N LYS A 130 -2.18 -8.05 -4.57
CA LYS A 130 -3.18 -7.48 -3.64
C LYS A 130 -3.81 -8.57 -2.76
N ASP A 131 -4.22 -9.69 -3.35
CA ASP A 131 -4.79 -10.84 -2.62
C ASP A 131 -3.79 -11.45 -1.63
N SER A 132 -2.52 -11.52 -2.01
CA SER A 132 -1.44 -11.99 -1.13
C SER A 132 -1.23 -11.03 0.06
N LEU A 133 -1.24 -9.72 -0.18
CA LEU A 133 -1.13 -8.68 0.84
C LEU A 133 -2.35 -8.60 1.75
N GLY A 134 -3.52 -9.05 1.29
CA GLY A 134 -4.74 -9.17 2.09
C GLY A 134 -4.72 -10.34 3.07
N ARG A 135 -3.67 -11.16 3.10
CA ARG A 135 -3.56 -12.29 4.04
C ARG A 135 -3.10 -11.81 5.42
N LYS A 136 -3.45 -12.60 6.43
CA LYS A 136 -3.18 -12.33 7.85
C LYS A 136 -1.74 -11.87 8.13
N TYR A 137 -0.73 -12.60 7.65
CA TYR A 137 0.68 -12.26 7.88
C TYR A 137 1.03 -10.84 7.40
N ALA A 138 0.62 -10.47 6.19
CA ALA A 138 0.93 -9.16 5.63
C ALA A 138 0.23 -8.03 6.39
N LEU A 139 -1.02 -8.27 6.79
CA LEU A 139 -1.78 -7.31 7.58
C LEU A 139 -1.22 -7.17 9.00
N GLU A 140 -0.73 -8.24 9.62
CA GLU A 140 -0.01 -8.18 10.91
C GLU A 140 1.24 -7.30 10.81
N VAL A 141 2.06 -7.49 9.77
CA VAL A 141 3.25 -6.65 9.53
C VAL A 141 2.89 -5.17 9.36
N LEU A 142 1.83 -4.86 8.59
CA LEU A 142 1.38 -3.48 8.40
C LEU A 142 0.77 -2.88 9.68
N VAL A 143 0.07 -3.67 10.50
CA VAL A 143 -0.45 -3.25 11.80
C VAL A 143 0.69 -3.00 12.79
N ASP A 144 1.72 -3.84 12.80
CA ASP A 144 2.92 -3.63 13.63
C ASP A 144 3.66 -2.35 13.21
N LEU A 145 3.81 -2.12 11.89
CA LEU A 145 4.38 -0.88 11.38
C LEU A 145 3.54 0.34 11.77
N LEU A 146 2.21 0.26 11.67
CA LEU A 146 1.28 1.30 12.11
C LEU A 146 1.47 1.64 13.61
N MET A 147 1.71 0.62 14.42
CA MET A 147 1.96 0.77 15.85
C MET A 147 3.36 1.26 16.18
N ALA A 148 4.35 1.04 15.32
CA ALA A 148 5.68 1.62 15.44
C ALA A 148 5.70 3.10 15.02
N SER A 149 5.02 3.45 13.93
CA SER A 149 5.02 4.80 13.34
C SER A 149 4.42 5.87 14.26
N ARG A 150 3.51 5.49 15.16
CA ARG A 150 2.88 6.43 16.12
C ARG A 150 3.89 7.14 17.02
N HIS A 151 5.08 6.58 17.24
CA HIS A 151 6.09 7.14 18.15
C HIS A 151 7.01 8.15 17.45
N LEU A 152 6.88 8.35 16.14
CA LEU A 152 7.73 9.27 15.41
C LEU A 152 7.43 10.72 15.79
N PRO A 153 8.46 11.54 16.01
CA PRO A 153 8.29 12.96 16.30
C PRO A 153 7.68 13.65 15.08
N THR A 154 6.52 14.27 15.25
CA THR A 154 5.97 15.21 14.28
C THR A 154 6.80 16.48 14.35
N VAL A 155 7.41 16.90 13.23
CA VAL A 155 8.18 18.15 13.19
C VAL A 155 7.24 19.29 13.61
N PRO A 156 7.51 20.00 14.71
CA PRO A 156 6.64 21.08 15.14
C PRO A 156 6.69 22.22 14.12
N ASN A 157 5.52 22.73 13.74
CA ASN A 157 5.35 23.93 12.93
C ASN A 157 5.95 25.16 13.65
N GLY A 158 7.27 25.34 13.55
CA GLY A 158 8.03 26.40 14.21
C GLY A 158 8.81 27.25 13.21
N SER A 159 8.41 28.52 13.09
CA SER A 159 9.04 29.67 12.40
C SER A 159 9.95 29.38 11.20
N ASP A 160 9.33 29.15 10.03
CA ASP A 160 9.50 29.79 8.70
C ASP A 160 10.86 30.37 8.23
N ARG A 161 12.00 30.00 8.81
CA ARG A 161 13.32 30.55 8.40
C ARG A 161 14.20 29.62 7.57
N ASP A 162 13.78 28.39 7.33
CA ASP A 162 14.56 27.42 6.55
C ASP A 162 13.68 26.77 5.46
N PRO A 163 13.89 27.09 4.17
CA PRO A 163 13.07 26.56 3.07
C PRO A 163 13.15 25.04 2.96
N ALA A 164 14.28 24.43 3.35
CA ALA A 164 14.43 22.97 3.39
C ALA A 164 13.62 22.33 4.52
N ARG A 165 13.25 23.08 5.57
CA ARG A 165 12.40 22.61 6.67
C ARG A 165 10.92 22.81 6.37
N LYS A 166 10.56 23.79 5.54
CA LYS A 166 9.19 24.05 5.06
C LYS A 166 8.70 22.98 4.08
N LEU A 167 9.58 22.43 3.24
CA LEU A 167 9.27 21.27 2.39
C LEU A 167 9.09 19.97 3.21
N ARG A 168 9.71 19.88 4.39
CA ARG A 168 9.59 18.72 5.29
C ARG A 168 8.32 18.73 6.13
N SER A 169 7.66 19.88 6.30
CA SER A 169 6.38 19.99 7.00
C SER A 169 5.17 19.63 6.14
N SER A 170 5.34 19.39 4.83
CA SER A 170 4.26 19.00 3.92
C SER A 170 4.17 17.49 3.70
N ALA A 171 5.20 16.71 4.04
CA ALA A 171 5.16 15.26 3.87
C ALA A 171 4.13 14.65 4.84
N PRO A 172 3.22 13.78 4.36
CA PRO A 172 2.24 13.15 5.22
C PRO A 172 2.94 12.28 6.28
N PRO A 173 2.44 12.23 7.53
CA PRO A 173 3.00 11.35 8.54
C PRO A 173 3.02 9.89 8.06
N LEU A 174 4.07 9.15 8.42
CA LEU A 174 4.18 7.73 8.07
C LEU A 174 2.92 6.93 8.47
N THR A 175 2.34 7.22 9.62
CA THR A 175 1.08 6.63 10.08
C THR A 175 -0.05 6.80 9.05
N SER A 176 -0.15 7.96 8.40
CA SER A 176 -1.16 8.22 7.36
C SER A 176 -0.91 7.37 6.12
N ILE A 177 0.35 7.26 5.69
CA ILE A 177 0.75 6.44 4.52
C ILE A 177 0.47 4.95 4.77
N VAL A 178 0.69 4.46 6.00
CA VAL A 178 0.35 3.08 6.38
C VAL A 178 -1.16 2.86 6.34
N LEU A 179 -1.96 3.81 6.82
CA LEU A 179 -3.43 3.75 6.74
C LEU A 179 -3.92 3.73 5.28
N ASP A 180 -3.33 4.53 4.41
CA ASP A 180 -3.64 4.53 2.97
C ASP A 180 -3.28 3.19 2.32
N THR A 181 -2.13 2.63 2.67
CA THR A 181 -1.70 1.31 2.18
C THR A 181 -2.66 0.21 2.63
N LEU A 182 -3.06 0.21 3.90
CA LEU A 182 -4.06 -0.72 4.41
C LEU A 182 -5.38 -0.56 3.67
N LEU A 183 -5.88 0.67 3.50
CA LEU A 183 -7.12 0.90 2.77
C LEU A 183 -7.05 0.42 1.31
N CYS A 184 -5.93 0.65 0.63
CA CYS A 184 -5.66 0.15 -0.73
C CYS A 184 -5.73 -1.38 -0.83
N ILE A 185 -5.27 -2.09 0.19
CA ILE A 185 -5.30 -3.57 0.24
C ILE A 185 -6.71 -4.07 0.58
N LEU A 186 -7.39 -3.41 1.53
CA LEU A 186 -8.68 -3.87 2.07
C LEU A 186 -9.87 -3.55 1.16
N VAL A 187 -9.80 -2.48 0.37
CA VAL A 187 -10.89 -2.08 -0.52
C VAL A 187 -11.24 -3.19 -1.51
N ASP A 188 -12.54 -3.45 -1.66
CA ASP A 188 -13.10 -4.51 -2.51
C ASP A 188 -12.67 -5.95 -2.13
N SER A 189 -12.19 -6.18 -0.89
CA SER A 189 -11.79 -7.51 -0.41
C SER A 189 -12.31 -7.82 1.00
N SER A 190 -13.47 -8.48 1.06
CA SER A 190 -14.04 -8.96 2.33
C SER A 190 -13.11 -9.93 3.04
N THR A 191 -12.42 -10.82 2.31
CA THR A 191 -11.41 -11.72 2.89
C THR A 191 -10.29 -10.95 3.59
N ALA A 192 -9.77 -9.88 2.98
CA ALA A 192 -8.73 -9.06 3.59
C ALA A 192 -9.26 -8.29 4.82
N LEU A 193 -10.49 -7.79 4.77
CA LEU A 193 -11.15 -7.17 5.93
C LEU A 193 -11.25 -8.13 7.13
N ARG A 194 -11.67 -9.39 6.91
CA ARG A 194 -11.72 -10.41 7.99
C ARG A 194 -10.34 -10.77 8.53
N ALA A 195 -9.34 -10.82 7.65
CA ALA A 195 -7.97 -11.03 8.09
C ALA A 195 -7.43 -9.84 8.91
N PHE A 196 -7.78 -8.61 8.54
CA PHE A 196 -7.43 -7.38 9.27
C PHE A 196 -8.07 -7.34 10.66
N GLU A 197 -9.33 -7.75 10.78
CA GLU A 197 -10.03 -7.91 12.06
C GLU A 197 -9.33 -8.92 12.96
N THR A 198 -8.95 -10.07 12.39
CA THR A 198 -8.21 -11.13 13.09
C THR A 198 -6.83 -10.66 13.55
N ALA A 199 -6.20 -9.75 12.81
CA ALA A 199 -4.92 -9.10 13.15
C ALA A 199 -5.06 -7.97 14.19
N ASN A 200 -6.25 -7.75 14.77
CA ASN A 200 -6.56 -6.63 15.66
C ASN A 200 -6.35 -5.24 15.02
N GLY A 201 -6.52 -5.16 13.71
CA GLY A 201 -6.35 -3.94 12.93
C GLY A 201 -7.22 -2.77 13.40
N PRO A 202 -8.55 -2.92 13.53
CA PRO A 202 -9.43 -1.85 14.02
C PRO A 202 -9.02 -1.34 15.40
N GLN A 203 -8.60 -2.24 16.29
CA GLN A 203 -8.13 -1.92 17.63
C GLN A 203 -6.84 -1.10 17.58
N ALA A 204 -5.92 -1.39 16.66
CA ALA A 204 -4.71 -0.60 16.44
C ALA A 204 -5.03 0.84 15.98
N VAL A 205 -5.94 1.00 15.01
CA VAL A 205 -6.39 2.32 14.53
C VAL A 205 -7.02 3.13 15.67
N VAL A 206 -7.91 2.53 16.46
CA VAL A 206 -8.55 3.19 17.60
C VAL A 206 -7.53 3.56 18.69
N ARG A 207 -6.50 2.72 18.93
CA ARG A 207 -5.42 3.05 19.89
C ARG A 207 -4.64 4.29 19.46
N ILE A 208 -4.39 4.48 18.16
CA ILE A 208 -3.72 5.68 17.64
C ILE A 208 -4.62 6.90 17.75
N LEU A 209 -5.90 6.76 17.37
CA LEU A 209 -6.89 7.84 17.45
C LEU A 209 -7.07 8.35 18.89
N LYS A 210 -7.14 7.45 19.87
CA LYS A 210 -7.32 7.78 21.30
C LYS A 210 -6.06 8.29 21.99
N ARG A 211 -4.89 8.14 21.39
CA ARG A 211 -3.63 8.53 22.02
C ARG A 211 -3.54 10.05 22.21
N ALA A 212 -3.13 10.46 23.41
CA ALA A 212 -2.81 11.86 23.70
C ALA A 212 -1.57 12.29 22.90
N GLY A 213 -1.62 13.46 22.29
CA GLY A 213 -0.53 13.98 21.45
C GLY A 213 -0.54 13.52 20.00
N THR A 214 -1.49 12.67 19.56
CA THR A 214 -1.64 12.35 18.14
C THR A 214 -1.96 13.62 17.34
N PRO A 215 -1.20 13.95 16.27
CA PRO A 215 -1.45 15.12 15.42
C PRO A 215 -2.85 15.12 14.83
N ARG A 216 -3.40 16.31 14.59
CA ARG A 216 -4.76 16.48 14.04
C ARG A 216 -4.92 15.75 12.70
N GLU A 217 -3.97 15.87 11.80
CA GLU A 217 -3.99 15.21 10.49
C GLU A 217 -4.06 13.68 10.58
N VAL A 218 -3.30 13.07 11.50
CA VAL A 218 -3.35 11.63 11.75
C VAL A 218 -4.70 11.22 12.33
N ARG A 219 -5.29 12.02 13.23
CA ARG A 219 -6.65 11.76 13.74
C ARG A 219 -7.70 11.81 12.64
N MET A 220 -7.62 12.81 11.75
CA MET A 220 -8.50 12.90 10.59
C MET A 220 -8.35 11.66 9.70
N LYS A 221 -7.12 11.20 9.48
CA LYS A 221 -6.85 10.01 8.67
C LYS A 221 -7.37 8.71 9.30
N CYS A 222 -7.26 8.56 10.62
CA CYS A 222 -7.88 7.44 11.32
C CYS A 222 -9.41 7.45 11.19
N LEU A 223 -10.04 8.63 11.27
CA LEU A 223 -11.49 8.75 11.09
C LEU A 223 -11.93 8.46 9.65
N GLU A 224 -11.17 8.92 8.66
CA GLU A 224 -11.39 8.57 7.24
C GLU A 224 -11.30 7.06 7.03
N PHE A 225 -10.23 6.42 7.53
CA PHE A 225 -10.07 4.97 7.47
C PHE A 225 -11.25 4.24 8.12
N LEU A 226 -11.66 4.64 9.34
CA LEU A 226 -12.77 4.01 10.05
C LEU A 226 -14.11 4.24 9.33
N TYR A 227 -14.32 5.41 8.73
CA TYR A 227 -15.49 5.69 7.93
C TYR A 227 -15.59 4.70 6.77
N PHE A 228 -14.52 4.52 5.99
CA PHE A 228 -14.49 3.53 4.91
C PHE A 228 -14.62 2.09 5.39
N TYR A 229 -13.94 1.73 6.49
CA TYR A 229 -14.00 0.38 7.07
C TYR A 229 -15.41 0.01 7.55
N LEU A 230 -16.19 0.98 8.03
CA LEU A 230 -17.55 0.78 8.53
C LEU A 230 -18.62 0.90 7.43
N LEU A 231 -18.26 1.24 6.19
CA LEU A 231 -19.22 1.17 5.09
C LEU A 231 -19.61 -0.29 4.86
N ASP A 232 -20.91 -0.53 4.68
CA ASP A 232 -21.40 -1.87 4.40
C ASP A 232 -20.71 -2.47 3.16
N GLU A 233 -20.32 -3.74 3.26
CA GLU A 233 -19.77 -4.52 2.14
C GLU A 233 -20.78 -4.65 0.97
N THR A 234 -22.05 -4.26 1.21
CA THR A 234 -23.20 -4.40 0.34
C THR A 234 -24.03 -3.13 0.33
N ASN A 235 -23.87 -2.29 -0.70
CA ASN A 235 -24.97 -1.46 -1.17
C ASN A 235 -25.52 -2.03 -2.49
N PRO A 236 -26.23 -3.17 -2.49
CA PRO A 236 -27.26 -3.38 -3.49
C PRO A 236 -28.41 -2.44 -3.11
N THR A 237 -28.67 -1.45 -3.96
CA THR A 237 -29.99 -0.83 -4.05
C THR A 237 -31.04 -1.94 -4.03
N THR A 238 -31.77 -2.02 -2.91
CA THR A 238 -33.22 -2.23 -2.82
C THR A 238 -33.89 -2.98 -3.98
N SER A 239 -34.38 -4.16 -3.64
CA SER A 239 -35.75 -4.62 -3.96
C SER A 239 -36.10 -4.74 -5.44
N THR A 240 -35.78 -5.87 -6.06
CA THR A 240 -36.65 -6.40 -7.12
C THR A 240 -37.59 -7.39 -6.45
N GLU A 241 -38.85 -6.98 -6.33
CA GLU A 241 -39.98 -7.84 -5.99
C GLU A 241 -40.00 -9.05 -6.93
N ASP A 242 -39.83 -10.25 -6.40
CA ASP A 242 -40.27 -11.47 -7.08
C ASP A 242 -41.80 -11.56 -6.90
N PRO A 243 -42.60 -11.64 -7.97
CA PRO A 243 -43.98 -12.03 -7.84
C PRO A 243 -44.04 -13.54 -7.60
N GLU A 244 -44.50 -13.90 -6.42
CA GLU A 244 -44.97 -15.22 -6.00
C GLU A 244 -45.92 -15.84 -7.05
N PRO A 245 -45.66 -17.06 -7.56
CA PRO A 245 -46.68 -17.88 -8.19
C PRO A 245 -47.09 -19.04 -7.28
N GLU A 246 -48.41 -19.16 -7.10
CA GLU A 246 -49.16 -20.21 -6.40
C GLU A 246 -48.83 -21.67 -6.82
N PRO A 247 -49.25 -22.70 -6.03
CA PRO A 247 -48.69 -24.05 -6.10
C PRO A 247 -49.43 -25.10 -6.95
N ALA A 248 -48.64 -26.11 -7.37
CA ALA A 248 -48.94 -27.54 -7.69
C ALA A 248 -49.52 -27.90 -9.09
N PRO A 249 -49.42 -29.18 -9.60
CA PRO A 249 -48.88 -30.43 -9.01
C PRO A 249 -47.88 -31.25 -9.90
N THR A 250 -47.21 -32.24 -9.28
CA THR A 250 -46.31 -33.31 -9.81
C THR A 250 -47.09 -34.38 -10.64
N PRO A 251 -46.55 -35.16 -11.64
CA PRO A 251 -45.44 -36.16 -11.56
C PRO A 251 -44.73 -36.49 -12.94
N PRO A 252 -44.06 -37.66 -13.20
CA PRO A 252 -43.06 -38.47 -12.48
C PRO A 252 -41.66 -38.50 -13.17
N GLN A 253 -40.66 -39.05 -12.47
CA GLN A 253 -39.22 -39.14 -12.85
C GLN A 253 -38.85 -40.28 -13.82
N LEU A 254 -37.72 -40.09 -14.54
CA LEU A 254 -36.60 -41.02 -14.95
C LEU A 254 -36.23 -40.89 -16.45
N PRO A 255 -35.03 -41.30 -16.93
CA PRO A 255 -33.67 -41.26 -16.35
C PRO A 255 -32.58 -40.68 -17.30
N THR A 256 -31.48 -40.18 -16.69
CA THR A 256 -30.07 -40.15 -17.14
C THR A 256 -29.68 -39.63 -18.54
N ALA A 257 -29.04 -38.45 -18.60
CA ALA A 257 -28.06 -38.06 -19.62
C ALA A 257 -27.06 -37.01 -19.06
N PRO A 258 -25.82 -36.90 -19.59
CA PRO A 258 -24.64 -36.47 -18.85
C PRO A 258 -24.45 -34.94 -18.79
N ALA A 259 -23.78 -34.50 -17.72
CA ALA A 259 -23.44 -33.11 -17.46
C ALA A 259 -22.56 -32.51 -18.56
N THR A 260 -23.05 -31.45 -19.21
CA THR A 260 -22.24 -30.52 -20.00
C THR A 260 -21.88 -29.29 -19.17
N PRO A 261 -20.71 -28.66 -19.40
CA PRO A 261 -20.26 -27.55 -18.59
C PRO A 261 -21.04 -26.28 -18.92
N ILE A 262 -21.69 -25.70 -17.91
CA ILE A 262 -22.36 -24.40 -18.02
C ILE A 262 -21.29 -23.30 -18.07
N ARG A 263 -21.27 -22.58 -19.19
CA ARG A 263 -20.46 -21.40 -19.44
C ARG A 263 -21.03 -20.23 -18.63
N PRO A 264 -20.26 -19.56 -17.74
CA PRO A 264 -20.77 -18.39 -17.04
C PRO A 264 -20.95 -17.23 -18.03
N THR A 265 -22.19 -16.77 -18.15
CA THR A 265 -22.61 -15.60 -18.92
C THR A 265 -22.06 -14.33 -18.27
N LYS A 266 -21.37 -13.52 -19.08
CA LYS A 266 -20.97 -12.16 -18.73
C LYS A 266 -22.22 -11.27 -18.72
N SER A 267 -22.54 -10.64 -17.59
CA SER A 267 -23.38 -9.44 -17.64
C SER A 267 -23.13 -8.48 -16.46
N PHE A 268 -22.84 -7.23 -16.83
CA PHE A 268 -23.47 -6.03 -16.26
C PHE A 268 -23.04 -5.45 -14.91
N PHE A 269 -21.85 -5.74 -14.40
CA PHE A 269 -21.25 -4.92 -13.32
C PHE A 269 -20.30 -3.86 -13.87
N ARG A 270 -20.80 -2.74 -14.40
CA ARG A 270 -19.89 -1.64 -14.79
C ARG A 270 -20.34 -0.19 -14.61
N SER A 271 -21.59 0.11 -14.25
CA SER A 271 -22.08 1.47 -14.59
C SER A 271 -22.37 2.43 -13.44
N ILE A 272 -22.52 2.02 -12.17
CA ILE A 272 -22.94 2.97 -11.10
C ILE A 272 -21.99 3.01 -9.88
N LEU A 273 -21.23 1.95 -9.57
CA LEU A 273 -20.12 2.00 -8.59
C LEU A 273 -18.82 2.61 -9.14
N ALA A 274 -18.79 2.93 -10.44
CA ALA A 274 -17.62 3.40 -11.17
C ALA A 274 -17.26 4.87 -10.93
N VAL A 275 -17.98 5.63 -10.09
CA VAL A 275 -17.72 7.08 -9.93
C VAL A 275 -17.12 7.44 -8.57
N GLY A 276 -17.54 6.80 -7.47
CA GLY A 276 -16.97 7.04 -6.13
C GLY A 276 -15.67 6.28 -5.88
N ILE A 277 -15.69 4.96 -6.13
CA ILE A 277 -14.53 4.07 -5.94
C ILE A 277 -13.46 4.31 -7.02
N ARG A 278 -13.86 4.66 -8.25
CA ARG A 278 -12.86 5.14 -9.23
C ARG A 278 -12.33 6.50 -8.86
N LYS A 279 -13.09 7.43 -8.27
CA LYS A 279 -12.50 8.70 -7.81
C LYS A 279 -11.50 8.46 -6.68
N PHE A 280 -11.73 7.52 -5.77
CA PHE A 280 -10.78 7.21 -4.70
C PHE A 280 -9.55 6.43 -5.20
N ASN A 281 -9.73 5.41 -6.04
CA ASN A 281 -8.61 4.74 -6.72
C ASN A 281 -7.90 5.67 -7.71
N ILE A 282 -8.58 6.63 -8.33
CA ILE A 282 -7.97 7.67 -9.17
C ILE A 282 -7.29 8.71 -8.30
N ILE A 283 -7.78 9.06 -7.11
CA ILE A 283 -7.05 9.97 -6.19
C ILE A 283 -5.84 9.25 -5.64
N ILE A 284 -5.91 7.98 -5.22
CA ILE A 284 -4.72 7.22 -4.82
C ILE A 284 -3.80 6.98 -6.02
N LEU A 285 -4.32 6.69 -7.21
CA LEU A 285 -3.47 6.51 -8.40
C LEU A 285 -2.91 7.84 -8.91
N ILE A 286 -3.64 8.96 -8.81
CA ILE A 286 -3.16 10.31 -9.12
C ILE A 286 -2.20 10.76 -8.03
N ASP A 287 -2.45 10.50 -6.75
CA ASP A 287 -1.54 10.83 -5.66
C ASP A 287 -0.30 9.94 -5.71
N VAL A 288 -0.41 8.66 -6.10
CA VAL A 288 0.75 7.80 -6.34
C VAL A 288 1.48 8.27 -7.59
N ILE A 289 0.80 8.54 -8.71
CA ILE A 289 1.45 9.05 -9.93
C ILE A 289 2.04 10.45 -9.69
N GLU A 290 1.35 11.36 -9.02
CA GLU A 290 1.82 12.68 -8.64
C GLU A 290 2.90 12.57 -7.57
N CYS A 291 2.85 11.65 -6.61
CA CYS A 291 3.94 11.47 -5.64
C CYS A 291 5.18 10.87 -6.32
N LEU A 292 5.02 9.97 -7.29
CA LEU A 292 6.10 9.44 -8.15
C LEU A 292 6.68 10.51 -9.10
N VAL A 293 5.84 11.42 -9.61
CA VAL A 293 6.23 12.46 -10.59
C VAL A 293 6.72 13.75 -9.91
N VAL A 294 6.04 14.23 -8.87
CA VAL A 294 6.30 15.48 -8.15
C VAL A 294 7.50 15.36 -7.22
N ASN A 295 7.72 14.23 -6.53
CA ASN A 295 8.93 14.08 -5.71
C ASN A 295 10.22 14.16 -6.53
N ARG A 296 10.19 13.88 -7.84
CA ARG A 296 11.38 14.05 -8.71
C ARG A 296 11.47 15.40 -9.41
N CYS A 297 10.38 16.09 -9.67
CA CYS A 297 10.46 17.46 -10.23
C CYS A 297 11.06 18.46 -9.24
N GLU A 298 10.86 18.28 -7.92
CA GLU A 298 11.42 19.20 -6.92
C GLU A 298 12.84 18.85 -6.44
N LEU A 299 13.29 17.60 -6.60
CA LEU A 299 14.67 17.17 -6.29
C LEU A 299 15.64 17.25 -7.48
N GLY A 300 15.13 17.50 -8.70
CA GLY A 300 15.90 17.51 -9.96
C GLY A 300 16.37 18.87 -10.47
N LEU A 301 16.16 19.96 -9.73
CA LEU A 301 16.51 21.32 -10.17
C LEU A 301 17.37 22.05 -9.13
N LEU A 302 18.47 21.44 -8.67
CA LEU A 302 19.53 22.16 -7.97
C LEU A 302 20.84 21.36 -7.83
N ILE A 303 21.50 21.02 -8.94
CA ILE A 303 22.97 21.04 -9.04
C ILE A 303 23.32 21.48 -10.48
N PRO A 304 24.21 22.48 -10.67
CA PRO A 304 24.58 23.01 -11.99
C PRO A 304 25.31 22.01 -12.90
#